data_AF-A0A0F4R3Z8-F1
#
_entry.id   AF-A0A0F4R3Z8-F1
#
_cell.length_a   1.000
_cell.length_b   1.000
_cell.length_c   1.000
_cell.angle_alpha   90.00
_cell.angle_beta   90.00
_cell.angle_gamma   90.00
#
_symmetry.space_group_name_H-M   'P 1'
#
loop_
_entity.id
_entity.type
_entity.pdbx_description
1 polymer ?
#
loop_
_entity_poly.entity_id
_entity_poly.type
_entity_poly.pdbx_seq_one_letter_code
_entity_poly.pdbx_strand_id
1 'polypeptide(L)'
;MRRFFRHPTDIPICVKTAVVSKEEQCDMKDLSEGGLSCFLYSLIEVGMIVDITITSIDPPYYGQGKIVWAKLCDDDSATHRYEVGIKFTDNDEMYKVRMVQQICHIEQYRRRILEEEGRELDSNTAAQEWIQLYAADFGRH
;
A
#
# COMPACT_ATOMS: atom_id res chain seq x y z
N MET A 1 0.02 -19.78 -11.84
CA MET A 1 -0.04 -20.07 -10.38
C MET A 1 0.51 -18.87 -9.64
N ARG A 2 -0.15 -18.40 -8.57
CA ARG A 2 0.30 -17.21 -7.81
C ARG A 2 1.43 -17.62 -6.86
N ARG A 3 2.51 -16.82 -6.79
CA ARG A 3 3.73 -17.13 -6.02
C ARG A 3 3.69 -16.62 -4.57
N PHE A 4 2.86 -15.62 -4.27
CA PHE A 4 2.80 -14.95 -2.97
C PHE A 4 1.36 -14.79 -2.49
N PHE A 5 1.16 -14.84 -1.16
CA PHE A 5 -0.12 -14.51 -0.53
C PHE A 5 -0.38 -13.00 -0.60
N ARG A 6 -1.63 -12.63 -0.86
CA ARG A 6 -2.07 -11.23 -0.87
C ARG A 6 -2.79 -10.91 0.42
N HIS A 7 -2.39 -9.80 1.03
CA HIS A 7 -3.01 -9.26 2.22
C HIS A 7 -3.90 -8.09 1.78
N PRO A 8 -5.23 -8.17 1.98
CA PRO A 8 -6.09 -7.02 1.76
C PRO A 8 -5.73 -5.95 2.78
N THR A 9 -5.63 -4.71 2.33
CA THR A 9 -5.32 -3.57 3.17
C THR A 9 -5.81 -2.32 2.47
N ASP A 10 -6.35 -1.36 3.24
CA ASP A 10 -6.71 -0.03 2.75
C ASP A 10 -5.67 1.01 3.22
N ILE A 11 -4.46 0.58 3.57
CA ILE A 11 -3.39 1.48 4.00
C ILE A 11 -3.02 2.41 2.83
N PRO A 12 -2.97 3.74 3.07
CA PRO A 12 -2.69 4.68 2.01
C PRO A 12 -1.27 4.52 1.49
N ILE A 13 -1.11 4.65 0.17
CA ILE A 13 0.19 4.69 -0.49
C ILE A 13 0.30 5.87 -1.42
N CYS A 14 1.54 6.31 -1.64
CA CYS A 14 1.85 7.29 -2.67
C CYS A 14 2.48 6.57 -3.86
N VAL A 15 1.91 6.80 -5.04
CA VAL A 15 2.49 6.35 -6.31
C VAL A 15 2.92 7.58 -7.10
N LYS A 16 4.19 7.62 -7.49
CA LYS A 16 4.75 8.64 -8.38
C LYS A 16 5.15 8.00 -9.69
N THR A 17 4.97 8.73 -10.79
CA THR A 17 5.49 8.30 -12.09
C THR A 17 6.27 9.43 -12.74
N ALA A 18 7.23 9.09 -13.59
CA ALA A 18 7.96 10.10 -14.35
C ALA A 18 7.07 10.86 -15.36
N VAL A 19 5.90 10.32 -15.70
CA VAL A 19 4.98 10.89 -16.71
C VAL A 19 3.89 11.75 -16.07
N VAL A 20 3.47 11.41 -14.85
CA VAL A 20 2.53 12.21 -14.06
C VAL A 20 3.35 12.99 -13.03
N SER A 21 3.61 14.27 -13.32
CA SER A 21 4.40 15.18 -12.45
C SER A 21 3.79 15.39 -11.05
N LYS A 22 2.60 14.82 -10.79
CA LYS A 22 1.85 14.93 -9.55
C LYS A 22 1.96 13.61 -8.80
N GLU A 23 2.41 13.70 -7.55
CA GLU A 23 2.28 12.62 -6.57
C GLU A 23 0.80 12.31 -6.38
N GLU A 24 0.41 11.07 -6.65
CA GLU A 24 -0.96 10.63 -6.45
C GLU A 24 -1.01 9.77 -5.19
N GLN A 25 -1.68 10.29 -4.17
CA GLN A 25 -2.04 9.52 -2.99
C GLN A 25 -3.23 8.64 -3.35
N CYS A 26 -3.08 7.34 -3.16
CA CYS A 26 -4.07 6.36 -3.52
C CYS A 26 -4.25 5.30 -2.45
N ASP A 27 -5.45 4.72 -2.44
CA ASP A 27 -5.79 3.61 -1.57
C ASP A 27 -5.20 2.33 -2.16
N MET A 28 -4.37 1.64 -1.36
CA MET A 28 -4.00 0.27 -1.66
C MET A 28 -5.25 -0.60 -1.52
N LYS A 29 -5.35 -1.64 -2.34
CA LYS A 29 -6.38 -2.67 -2.26
C LYS A 29 -5.82 -3.96 -1.67
N ASP A 30 -4.64 -4.37 -2.14
CA ASP A 30 -3.92 -5.52 -1.61
C ASP A 30 -2.41 -5.41 -1.81
N LEU A 31 -1.67 -6.15 -0.97
CA LEU A 31 -0.21 -6.21 -0.97
C LEU A 31 0.31 -7.65 -0.94
N SER A 32 1.45 -7.89 -1.58
CA SER A 32 2.27 -9.08 -1.41
C SER A 32 3.75 -8.73 -1.59
N GLU A 33 4.64 -9.66 -1.28
CA GLU A 33 6.09 -9.51 -1.56
C GLU A 33 6.40 -9.35 -3.07
N GLY A 34 5.49 -9.76 -3.95
CA GLY A 34 5.65 -9.66 -5.39
C GLY A 34 5.14 -8.36 -6.01
N GLY A 35 4.38 -7.56 -5.25
CA GLY A 35 3.70 -6.37 -5.76
C GLY A 35 2.41 -6.07 -5.03
N LEU A 36 1.75 -5.00 -5.47
CA LEU A 36 0.52 -4.47 -4.87
C LEU A 36 -0.54 -4.18 -5.93
N SER A 37 -1.78 -3.95 -5.50
CA SER A 37 -2.79 -3.28 -6.31
C SER A 37 -3.35 -2.07 -5.58
N CYS A 38 -3.69 -1.02 -6.33
CA CYS A 38 -4.22 0.23 -5.82
C CYS A 38 -5.14 0.89 -6.84
N PHE A 39 -5.81 1.97 -6.44
CA PHE A 39 -6.70 2.74 -7.30
C PHE A 39 -6.07 4.07 -7.71
N LEU A 40 -6.01 4.36 -9.01
CA LEU A 40 -5.52 5.63 -9.54
C LEU A 40 -6.63 6.36 -10.30
N TYR A 41 -6.69 7.67 -10.23
CA TYR A 41 -7.52 8.55 -11.04
C TYR A 41 -6.87 8.85 -12.39
N SER A 42 -5.55 8.76 -12.47
CA SER A 42 -4.80 8.92 -13.72
C SER A 42 -4.62 7.58 -14.43
N LEU A 43 -4.89 7.53 -15.74
CA LEU A 43 -4.57 6.34 -16.55
C LEU A 43 -3.05 6.25 -16.73
N ILE A 44 -2.47 5.15 -16.25
CA ILE A 44 -1.05 4.84 -16.43
C ILE A 44 -0.93 3.62 -17.33
N GLU A 45 -0.11 3.73 -18.39
CA GLU A 45 0.05 2.66 -19.35
C GLU A 45 0.72 1.41 -18.74
N VAL A 46 0.24 0.24 -19.16
CA VAL A 46 0.87 -1.03 -18.81
C VAL A 46 2.29 -1.05 -19.37
N GLY A 47 3.25 -1.38 -18.52
CA GLY A 47 4.66 -1.41 -18.86
C GLY A 47 5.48 -0.28 -18.25
N MET A 48 4.82 0.78 -17.77
CA MET A 48 5.48 1.94 -17.16
C MET A 48 6.09 1.60 -15.80
N ILE A 49 7.24 2.22 -15.52
CA ILE A 49 7.89 2.19 -14.20
C ILE A 49 7.33 3.32 -13.34
N VAL A 50 7.05 2.98 -12.09
CA VAL A 50 6.48 3.87 -11.08
C VAL A 50 7.29 3.75 -9.79
N ASP A 51 7.48 4.87 -9.10
CA ASP A 51 8.02 4.91 -7.76
C ASP A 51 6.88 4.77 -6.75
N ILE A 52 7.11 3.97 -5.73
CA ILE A 52 6.14 3.59 -4.71
C ILE A 52 6.70 4.06 -3.39
N THR A 53 5.91 4.83 -2.65
CA THR A 53 6.26 5.32 -1.31
C THR A 53 5.14 4.96 -0.33
N ILE A 54 5.49 4.36 0.80
CA ILE A 54 4.57 4.04 1.88
C ILE A 54 5.09 4.67 3.16
N THR A 55 4.44 5.75 3.59
CA THR A 55 4.82 6.51 4.80
C THR A 55 4.06 6.08 6.05
N SER A 56 3.06 5.21 5.89
CA SER A 56 2.23 4.65 6.98
C SER A 56 2.92 3.54 7.77
N ILE A 57 4.21 3.29 7.54
CA ILE A 57 5.03 2.33 8.26
C ILE A 57 6.37 2.98 8.64
N ASP A 58 7.04 2.45 9.66
CA ASP A 58 8.35 2.91 10.13
C ASP A 58 9.37 1.76 10.09
N PRO A 59 10.51 1.90 9.38
CA PRO A 59 10.85 3.03 8.51
C PRO A 59 9.94 3.08 7.25
N PRO A 60 9.75 4.27 6.64
CA PRO A 60 9.01 4.39 5.39
C PRO A 60 9.57 3.48 4.29
N TYR A 61 8.68 2.92 3.48
CA TYR A 61 9.09 2.12 2.32
C TYR A 61 9.24 2.98 1.07
N TYR A 62 10.35 2.80 0.37
CA TYR A 62 10.62 3.38 -0.94
C TYR A 62 11.03 2.28 -1.91
N GLY A 63 10.32 2.13 -3.02
CA GLY A 63 10.69 1.12 -4.02
C GLY A 63 10.13 1.44 -5.40
N GLN A 64 10.55 0.66 -6.38
CA GLN A 64 10.07 0.80 -7.76
C GLN A 64 9.24 -0.40 -8.18
N GLY A 65 8.23 -0.14 -9.01
CA GLY A 65 7.40 -1.16 -9.61
C GLY A 65 7.08 -0.90 -11.07
N LYS A 66 6.55 -1.91 -11.73
CA LYS A 66 6.08 -1.87 -13.10
C LYS A 66 4.58 -2.12 -13.14
N ILE A 67 3.84 -1.26 -13.85
CA ILE A 67 2.41 -1.52 -14.12
C ILE A 67 2.30 -2.77 -14.99
N VAL A 68 1.61 -3.79 -14.50
CA VAL A 68 1.40 -5.07 -15.20
C VAL A 68 0.00 -5.23 -15.76
N TRP A 69 -0.97 -4.49 -15.24
CA TRP A 69 -2.31 -4.35 -15.79
C TRP A 69 -2.99 -3.11 -15.19
N ALA A 70 -3.96 -2.57 -15.91
CA ALA A 70 -4.84 -1.49 -15.47
C ALA A 70 -6.26 -1.79 -15.96
N LYS A 71 -7.25 -1.58 -15.11
CA LYS A 71 -8.66 -1.81 -15.41
C LYS A 71 -9.48 -0.60 -14.94
N LEU A 72 -10.31 -0.04 -15.81
CA LEU A 72 -11.27 0.98 -15.40
C LEU A 72 -12.28 0.36 -14.41
N CYS A 73 -12.46 1.02 -13.27
CA CYS A 73 -13.52 0.67 -12.34
C CYS A 73 -14.85 1.12 -12.91
N ASP A 74 -15.78 0.19 -12.94
CA ASP A 74 -17.17 0.43 -13.30
C ASP A 74 -17.96 0.51 -11.99
N ASP A 75 -17.75 1.62 -11.27
CA ASP A 75 -18.56 2.01 -10.13
C ASP A 75 -19.39 3.24 -10.50
N ASP A 76 -20.58 3.40 -9.91
CA ASP A 76 -21.48 4.56 -10.08
C ASP A 76 -20.87 5.88 -9.54
N SER A 77 -19.54 5.96 -9.44
CA SER A 77 -18.78 7.11 -9.00
C SER A 77 -18.82 8.21 -10.06
N ALA A 78 -18.98 9.45 -9.61
CA ALA A 78 -18.88 10.63 -10.47
C ALA A 78 -17.48 10.82 -11.10
N THR A 79 -16.46 10.14 -10.56
CA THR A 79 -15.07 10.18 -11.03
C THR A 79 -14.59 8.80 -11.43
N HIS A 80 -14.13 8.69 -12.68
CA HIS A 80 -13.46 7.50 -13.19
C HIS A 80 -12.20 7.20 -12.38
N ARG A 81 -12.03 5.94 -12.00
CA ARG A 81 -10.81 5.43 -11.36
C ARG A 81 -10.37 4.12 -11.99
N TYR A 82 -9.10 3.81 -11.86
CA TYR A 82 -8.47 2.65 -12.45
C TYR A 82 -7.90 1.78 -11.33
N GLU A 83 -8.33 0.53 -11.27
CA GLU A 83 -7.62 -0.47 -10.50
C GLU A 83 -6.35 -0.85 -11.28
N VAL A 84 -5.19 -0.73 -10.65
CA VAL A 84 -3.91 -1.05 -11.26
C VAL A 84 -3.17 -2.11 -10.47
N GLY A 85 -2.50 -2.99 -11.19
CA GLY A 85 -1.56 -3.96 -10.61
C GLY A 85 -0.12 -3.51 -10.83
N ILE A 86 0.63 -3.42 -9.75
CA ILE A 86 2.03 -3.01 -9.76
C ILE A 86 2.89 -4.18 -9.30
N LYS A 87 3.83 -4.62 -10.13
CA LYS A 87 4.83 -5.64 -9.79
C LYS A 87 6.11 -4.95 -9.32
N PHE A 88 6.62 -5.31 -8.14
CA PHE A 88 7.89 -4.75 -7.67
C PHE A 88 9.05 -5.15 -8.59
N THR A 89 9.93 -4.18 -8.83
CA THR A 89 11.15 -4.34 -9.64
C THR A 89 12.42 -4.41 -8.80
N ASP A 90 12.33 -4.01 -7.51
CA ASP A 90 13.42 -4.13 -6.56
C ASP A 90 13.65 -5.60 -6.14
N ASN A 91 14.93 -5.96 -6.00
CA ASN A 91 15.41 -7.28 -5.62
C ASN A 91 15.62 -7.44 -4.12
N ASP A 92 15.44 -6.40 -3.29
CA ASP A 92 15.52 -6.55 -1.83
C ASP A 92 14.28 -7.25 -1.26
N GLU A 93 14.33 -8.58 -1.24
CA GLU A 93 13.25 -9.42 -0.68
C GLU A 93 13.04 -9.19 0.82
N MET A 94 14.12 -8.96 1.59
CA MET A 94 13.99 -8.75 3.04
C MET A 94 13.27 -7.43 3.33
N TYR A 95 13.59 -6.37 2.58
CA TYR A 95 12.94 -5.08 2.72
C TYR A 95 11.45 -5.16 2.40
N LYS A 96 11.08 -5.88 1.33
CA LYS A 96 9.67 -6.13 0.98
C LYS A 96 8.93 -6.95 2.03
N VAL A 97 9.55 -8.01 2.54
CA VAL A 97 8.95 -8.85 3.61
C VAL A 97 8.67 -8.00 4.86
N ARG A 98 9.63 -7.17 5.30
CA ARG A 98 9.44 -6.27 6.45
C ARG A 98 8.28 -5.31 6.24
N MET A 99 8.17 -4.70 5.05
CA MET A 99 7.04 -3.84 4.69
C MET A 99 5.70 -4.58 4.80
N VAL A 100 5.58 -5.78 4.22
CA VAL A 100 4.34 -6.58 4.30
C VAL A 100 3.99 -6.92 5.75
N GLN A 101 4.98 -7.26 6.58
CA GLN A 101 4.77 -7.58 7.99
C GLN A 101 4.24 -6.38 8.78
N GLN A 102 4.79 -5.18 8.58
CA GLN A 102 4.30 -3.96 9.24
C GLN A 102 2.83 -3.70 8.92
N ILE A 103 2.46 -3.83 7.64
CA ILE A 103 1.08 -3.66 7.18
C ILE A 103 0.14 -4.71 7.81
N CYS A 104 0.58 -5.96 7.93
CA CYS A 104 -0.18 -6.99 8.62
C CYS A 104 -0.42 -6.65 10.11
N HIS A 105 0.57 -6.07 10.79
CA HIS A 105 0.41 -5.66 12.18
C HIS A 105 -0.57 -4.51 12.35
N ILE A 106 -0.54 -3.51 11.46
CA ILE A 106 -1.50 -2.39 11.46
C ILE A 106 -2.93 -2.90 11.29
N GLU A 107 -3.15 -3.83 10.35
CA GLU A 107 -4.48 -4.43 10.13
C GLU A 107 -4.94 -5.28 11.33
N GLN A 108 -4.02 -6.00 11.97
CA GLN A 108 -4.31 -6.75 13.20
C GLN A 108 -4.67 -5.80 14.34
N TYR A 109 -3.95 -4.70 14.50
CA TYR A 109 -4.23 -3.66 15.49
C TYR A 109 -5.61 -3.05 15.27
N ARG A 110 -5.92 -2.65 14.04
CA ARG A 110 -7.23 -2.11 13.64
C ARG A 110 -8.38 -3.04 14.04
N ARG A 111 -8.26 -4.34 13.73
CA ARG A 111 -9.26 -5.35 14.12
C ARG A 111 -9.36 -5.52 15.64
N ARG A 112 -8.22 -5.56 16.34
CA ARG A 112 -8.19 -5.71 17.79
C ARG A 112 -8.89 -4.54 18.49
N ILE A 113 -8.65 -3.30 18.06
CA ILE A 113 -9.33 -2.12 18.62
C ILE A 113 -10.84 -2.18 18.41
N LEU A 114 -11.29 -2.64 17.24
CA LEU A 114 -12.72 -2.85 17.00
C LEU A 114 -13.31 -3.92 17.94
N GLU A 115 -12.61 -5.04 18.13
CA GLU A 115 -13.06 -6.15 18.97
C GLU A 115 -13.04 -5.83 20.46
N GLU A 116 -11.99 -5.17 20.95
CA GLU A 116 -11.77 -4.90 22.38
C GLU A 116 -12.43 -3.61 22.87
N GLU A 117 -12.44 -2.55 22.03
CA GLU A 117 -12.93 -1.22 22.41
C GLU A 117 -14.25 -0.85 21.70
N GLY A 118 -14.67 -1.60 20.68
CA GLY A 118 -15.82 -1.25 19.85
C GLY A 118 -15.59 -0.02 18.96
N ARG A 119 -14.33 0.44 18.85
CA ARG A 119 -13.97 1.64 18.11
C ARG A 119 -13.58 1.27 16.68
N GLU A 120 -14.31 1.80 15.71
CA GLU A 120 -13.96 1.65 14.30
C GLU A 120 -12.84 2.62 13.91
N LEU A 121 -11.75 2.05 13.39
CA LEU A 121 -10.61 2.78 12.86
C LEU A 121 -10.52 2.59 11.35
N ASP A 122 -10.36 3.68 10.62
CA ASP A 122 -9.86 3.62 9.25
C ASP A 122 -8.37 3.24 9.23
N SER A 123 -7.88 2.78 8.08
CA SER A 123 -6.51 2.29 7.93
C SER A 123 -5.44 3.37 8.17
N ASN A 124 -5.74 4.64 7.84
CA ASN A 124 -4.79 5.73 8.06
C ASN A 124 -4.66 6.05 9.55
N THR A 125 -5.79 6.13 10.26
CA THR A 125 -5.82 6.34 11.71
C THR A 125 -5.15 5.17 12.44
N ALA A 126 -5.42 3.92 12.04
CA ALA A 126 -4.77 2.74 12.60
C ALA A 126 -3.24 2.76 12.39
N ALA A 127 -2.78 3.14 11.19
CA ALA A 127 -1.36 3.28 10.90
C ALA A 127 -0.69 4.37 11.77
N GLN A 128 -1.33 5.53 11.92
CA GLN A 128 -0.81 6.62 12.76
C GLN A 128 -0.70 6.22 14.23
N GLU A 129 -1.74 5.60 14.79
CA GLU A 129 -1.71 5.08 16.16
C GLU A 129 -0.65 4.00 16.33
N TRP A 130 -0.52 3.08 15.36
CA TRP A 130 0.51 2.04 15.38
C TRP A 130 1.92 2.63 15.40
N ILE A 131 2.22 3.60 14.53
CA ILE A 131 3.51 4.29 14.52
C ILE A 131 3.74 4.97 15.87
N GLN A 132 2.77 5.69 16.43
CA GLN A 132 2.96 6.36 17.72
C GLN A 132 3.24 5.39 18.87
N LEU A 133 2.60 4.22 18.87
CA LEU A 133 2.76 3.20 19.90
C LEU A 133 4.08 2.43 19.76
N TYR A 134 4.54 2.14 18.54
CA TYR A 134 5.62 1.18 18.29
C TYR A 134 6.87 1.78 17.61
N ALA A 135 6.84 3.01 17.07
CA ALA A 135 8.02 3.65 16.47
C ALA A 135 9.18 3.84 17.46
N ALA A 136 8.86 4.03 18.75
CA ALA A 136 9.88 4.13 19.79
C ALA A 136 10.68 2.82 20.00
N ASP A 137 10.10 1.67 19.64
CA ASP A 137 10.74 0.35 19.82
C ASP A 137 11.59 -0.07 18.62
N PHE A 138 11.37 0.49 17.42
CA PHE A 138 12.18 0.19 16.23
C PHE A 138 13.55 0.90 16.21
N GLY A 139 13.75 1.95 17.02
CA GLY A 139 15.01 2.69 17.16
C GLY A 139 16.08 2.02 18.03
N ARG A 140 15.80 0.84 18.59
CA ARG A 140 16.81 -0.03 19.18
C ARG A 140 16.95 -1.21 18.22
N HIS A 141 18.03 -1.28 17.44
CA HIS A 141 18.77 -2.47 16.97
C HIS A 141 19.75 -2.06 15.88
#